data_AF-A0A429JS71-F1
#
_entry.id   AF-A0A429JS71-F1
#
_cell.length_a   1.000
_cell.length_b   1.000
_cell.length_c   1.000
_cell.angle_alpha   90.00
_cell.angle_beta   90.00
_cell.angle_gamma   90.00
#
_symmetry.space_group_name_H-M   'P 1'
#
loop_
_entity.id
_entity.type
_entity.pdbx_description
1 polymer ?
#
loop_
_entity_poly.entity_id
_entity_poly.type
_entity_poly.pdbx_seq_one_letter_code
_entity_poly.pdbx_strand_id
1 'polypeptide(L)'
;MNNVYIKKVGMGLFVVGMSTPVFAGVTFGDPKTELGAVTVSGTLRANYQDKHYGESASDQKIKFDAAILNVTYESPDWFGKVQYRCYQYDKFCDFSTLVQAYAGYRLNANDNIT
;
A
#
# COMPACT_ATOMS: atom_id res chain seq x y z
N MET A 1 12.49 17.15 54.31
CA MET A 1 11.20 17.72 53.84
C MET A 1 11.40 18.06 52.36
N ASN A 2 11.04 17.13 51.47
CA ASN A 2 9.87 17.22 50.55
C ASN A 2 9.93 18.50 49.71
N ASN A 3 9.98 18.51 48.38
CA ASN A 3 9.25 17.68 47.40
C ASN A 3 9.87 17.99 46.01
N VAL A 4 10.29 17.02 45.20
CA VAL A 4 9.49 16.24 44.22
C VAL A 4 9.93 16.58 42.79
N TYR A 5 10.67 15.63 42.22
CA TYR A 5 10.59 15.12 40.85
C TYR A 5 10.70 16.10 39.69
N ILE A 6 11.94 16.22 39.20
CA ILE A 6 12.26 16.38 37.78
C ILE A 6 11.61 15.20 37.02
N LYS A 7 10.39 15.40 36.53
CA LYS A 7 9.80 14.59 35.46
C LYS A 7 9.37 15.53 34.36
N LYS A 8 10.34 16.02 33.58
CA LYS A 8 10.05 16.39 32.19
C LYS A 8 9.77 15.08 31.47
N VAL A 9 8.51 14.66 31.53
CA VAL A 9 7.96 13.59 30.71
C VAL A 9 8.28 13.97 29.28
N GLY A 10 9.20 13.24 28.66
CA GLY A 10 9.46 13.35 27.23
C GLY A 10 8.16 13.01 26.52
N MET A 11 7.49 14.02 26.00
CA MET A 11 6.24 13.88 25.26
C MET A 11 6.62 13.32 23.89
N GLY A 12 6.78 11.99 23.84
CA GLY A 12 7.07 11.27 22.61
C GLY A 12 5.92 11.43 21.62
N LEU A 13 6.26 11.64 20.36
CA LEU A 13 5.30 11.77 19.27
C LEU A 13 4.51 10.45 19.14
N PHE A 14 3.25 10.42 19.58
CA PHE A 14 2.39 9.25 19.46
C PHE A 14 1.50 9.44 18.24
N VAL A 15 1.77 8.70 17.16
CA VAL A 15 0.93 8.71 15.94
C VAL A 15 0.07 7.46 15.96
N VAL A 16 -1.23 7.63 16.21
CA VAL A 16 -2.22 6.56 16.03
C VAL A 16 -2.85 6.75 14.66
N GLY A 17 -2.50 5.89 13.71
CA GLY A 17 -3.08 5.89 12.37
C GLY A 17 -3.91 4.64 12.13
N MET A 18 -5.21 4.81 11.87
CA MET A 18 -6.04 3.73 11.32
C MET A 18 -6.06 3.88 9.79
N SER A 19 -5.64 2.83 9.07
CA SER A 19 -5.70 2.78 7.61
C SER A 19 -6.59 1.62 7.16
N THR A 20 -7.60 1.91 6.35
CA THR A 20 -8.47 0.89 5.74
C THR A 20 -8.27 0.91 4.22
N PRO A 21 -7.71 -0.18 3.63
CA PRO A 21 -7.65 -0.28 2.18
C PRO A 21 -8.99 -0.73 1.62
N VAL A 22 -9.42 -0.13 0.51
CA VAL A 22 -10.53 -0.63 -0.32
C VAL A 22 -9.97 -1.23 -1.60
N PHE A 23 -10.42 -2.44 -1.95
CA PHE A 23 -9.92 -3.21 -3.09
C PHE A 23 -11.03 -3.45 -4.11
N ALA A 24 -10.72 -3.25 -5.39
CA ALA A 24 -11.59 -3.66 -6.50
C ALA A 24 -10.72 -4.33 -7.58
N GLY A 25 -11.22 -5.40 -8.19
CA GLY A 25 -10.48 -6.10 -9.25
C GLY A 25 -11.41 -6.79 -10.24
N VAL A 26 -10.99 -6.83 -11.50
CA VAL A 26 -11.66 -7.52 -12.59
C VAL A 26 -10.68 -8.49 -13.23
N THR A 27 -11.11 -9.74 -13.37
CA THR A 27 -10.33 -10.80 -14.01
C THR A 27 -10.97 -11.17 -15.34
N PHE A 28 -10.16 -11.23 -16.38
CA PHE A 28 -10.54 -11.62 -17.74
C PHE A 28 -9.80 -12.91 -18.09
N GLY A 29 -10.52 -13.96 -18.49
CA GLY A 29 -9.95 -15.27 -18.84
C GLY A 29 -9.98 -16.28 -17.68
N ASP A 30 -9.21 -17.36 -17.83
CA ASP A 30 -9.09 -18.43 -16.85
C ASP A 30 -7.61 -18.80 -16.66
N PRO A 31 -7.05 -18.66 -15.43
CA PRO A 31 -5.64 -18.92 -15.16
C PRO A 31 -5.23 -20.39 -15.34
N LYS A 32 -6.19 -21.31 -15.51
CA LYS A 32 -5.92 -22.73 -15.77
C LYS A 32 -5.77 -23.07 -17.25
N THR A 33 -6.02 -22.11 -18.15
CA THR A 33 -5.92 -22.30 -19.60
C THR A 33 -4.58 -21.79 -20.13
N GLU A 34 -4.13 -22.30 -21.28
CA GLU A 34 -2.91 -21.81 -21.94
C GLU A 34 -2.95 -20.30 -22.22
N LEU A 35 -4.13 -19.77 -22.57
CA LEU A 35 -4.33 -18.32 -22.77
C LEU A 35 -4.24 -17.52 -21.46
N GLY A 36 -4.50 -18.17 -20.33
CA GLY A 36 -4.41 -17.61 -18.99
C GLY A 36 -5.51 -16.62 -18.65
N ALA A 37 -5.25 -15.85 -17.59
CA ALA A 37 -6.11 -14.78 -17.11
C ALA A 37 -5.31 -13.52 -16.81
N VAL A 38 -5.90 -12.37 -17.12
CA VAL A 38 -5.41 -11.05 -16.71
C VAL A 38 -6.31 -10.52 -15.61
N THR A 39 -5.74 -10.16 -14.47
CA THR A 39 -6.43 -9.45 -13.39
C THR A 39 -5.93 -8.02 -13.32
N VAL A 40 -6.85 -7.06 -13.48
CA VAL A 40 -6.59 -5.65 -13.21
C VAL A 40 -7.24 -5.29 -11.89
N SER A 41 -6.48 -4.77 -10.94
CA SER A 41 -7.00 -4.39 -9.63
C SER A 41 -6.48 -3.05 -9.14
N GLY A 42 -7.34 -2.35 -8.41
CA GLY A 42 -7.08 -1.06 -7.79
C GLY A 42 -7.19 -1.14 -6.28
N THR A 43 -6.40 -0.33 -5.59
CA THR A 43 -6.52 -0.11 -4.15
C THR A 43 -6.38 1.37 -3.85
N LEU A 44 -7.30 1.93 -3.08
CA LEU A 44 -7.12 3.25 -2.47
C LEU A 44 -6.84 3.06 -0.98
N ARG A 45 -5.77 3.69 -0.50
CA ARG A 45 -5.40 3.70 0.90
C ARG A 45 -5.63 5.11 1.43
N ALA A 46 -6.48 5.20 2.43
CA ALA A 46 -6.75 6.41 3.18
C ALA A 46 -6.26 6.21 4.61
N ASN A 47 -5.70 7.26 5.20
CA ASN A 47 -5.36 7.29 6.61
C ASN A 47 -5.95 8.53 7.28
N TYR A 48 -6.38 8.33 8.52
CA TYR A 48 -6.67 9.41 9.45
C TYR A 48 -5.43 9.60 10.33
N GLN A 49 -4.89 10.81 10.33
CA GLN A 49 -3.75 11.18 11.16
C GLN A 49 -4.22 12.17 12.21
N ASP A 50 -4.08 11.78 13.48
CA ASP A 50 -4.16 12.69 14.62
C ASP A 50 -2.74 12.85 15.18
N LYS A 51 -2.17 14.04 15.04
CA LYS A 51 -0.85 14.38 15.56
C LYS A 51 -0.99 15.36 16.71
N HIS A 52 -0.58 14.91 17.89
CA HIS A 52 -0.54 15.74 19.08
C HIS A 52 0.89 16.19 19.38
N TYR A 53 1.13 17.50 19.29
CA TYR A 53 2.45 18.11 19.46
C TYR A 53 2.68 18.71 20.86
N GLY A 54 1.80 18.43 21.83
CA GLY A 54 1.88 19.01 23.18
C GLY A 54 1.40 20.46 23.31
N GLU A 55 0.77 20.98 22.26
CA GLU A 55 0.14 22.30 22.15
C GLU A 55 -1.37 22.13 21.91
N SER A 56 -2.19 23.16 22.14
CA SER A 56 -3.66 23.08 21.97
C SER A 56 -4.13 22.86 20.52
N ALA A 57 -3.23 22.91 19.54
CA ALA A 57 -3.53 22.64 18.13
C ALA A 57 -3.23 21.16 17.80
N SER A 58 -4.28 20.33 17.72
CA SER A 58 -4.22 19.00 17.11
C SER A 58 -4.29 19.15 15.58
N ASP A 59 -3.32 18.58 14.86
CA ASP A 59 -3.32 18.52 13.38
C ASP A 59 -4.03 17.22 12.96
N GLN A 60 -5.35 17.33 12.75
CA GLN A 60 -6.20 16.24 12.29
C GLN A 60 -6.40 16.33 10.78
N LYS A 61 -6.00 15.30 10.05
CA LYS A 61 -6.20 15.24 8.60
C LYS A 61 -6.55 13.85 8.10
N ILE A 62 -7.44 13.81 7.12
CA ILE A 62 -7.68 12.64 6.27
C ILE A 62 -6.79 12.80 5.04
N LYS A 63 -6.03 11.76 4.70
CA LYS A 63 -5.12 11.76 3.55
C LYS A 63 -5.22 10.45 2.78
N PHE A 64 -5.33 10.54 1.45
CA PHE A 64 -5.20 9.38 0.57
C PHE A 64 -3.73 9.14 0.30
N ASP A 65 -3.08 8.32 1.10
CA ASP A 65 -1.63 8.22 1.07
C ASP A 65 -1.11 7.41 -0.12
N ALA A 66 -1.92 6.51 -0.69
CA ALA A 66 -1.59 5.83 -1.93
C ALA A 66 -2.82 5.37 -2.73
N ALA A 67 -2.69 5.44 -4.05
CA ALA A 67 -3.47 4.68 -5.02
C ALA A 67 -2.57 3.64 -5.68
N ILE A 68 -2.99 2.38 -5.67
CA ILE A 68 -2.23 1.25 -6.18
C ILE A 68 -2.99 0.66 -7.35
N LEU A 69 -2.32 0.49 -8.48
CA LEU A 69 -2.83 -0.23 -9.64
C LEU A 69 -1.97 -1.48 -9.84
N ASN A 70 -2.61 -2.63 -9.94
CA ASN A 70 -1.96 -3.89 -10.29
C ASN A 70 -2.54 -4.42 -11.59
N VAL A 71 -1.65 -4.95 -12.43
CA VAL A 71 -1.98 -5.81 -13.55
C VAL A 71 -1.21 -7.10 -13.35
N THR A 72 -1.93 -8.21 -13.21
CA THR A 72 -1.35 -9.54 -13.03
C THR A 72 -1.79 -10.43 -14.17
N TYR A 73 -0.87 -11.20 -14.72
CA TYR A 73 -1.15 -12.27 -15.66
C TYR A 73 -0.80 -13.62 -15.03
N GLU A 74 -1.66 -14.61 -15.21
CA GLU A 74 -1.50 -15.97 -14.70
C GLU A 74 -1.94 -16.97 -15.77
N SER A 75 -1.09 -17.94 -16.09
CA SER A 75 -1.42 -19.16 -16.85
C SER A 75 -0.69 -20.36 -16.23
N PRO A 76 -0.90 -21.61 -16.69
CA PRO A 76 -0.18 -22.77 -16.14
C PRO A 76 1.34 -22.62 -16.18
N ASP A 77 1.87 -22.02 -17.24
CA ASP A 77 3.32 -21.93 -17.46
C ASP A 77 3.86 -20.52 -17.21
N TRP A 78 3.08 -19.49 -17.49
CA TRP A 78 3.54 -18.11 -17.43
C TRP A 78 2.86 -17.33 -16.32
N PHE A 79 3.58 -16.38 -15.74
CA PHE A 79 3.00 -15.41 -14.84
C PHE A 79 3.74 -14.09 -14.93
N GLY A 80 3.07 -13.02 -14.52
CA GLY A 80 3.69 -11.72 -14.49
C GLY A 80 2.88 -10.73 -13.70
N LYS A 81 3.55 -9.70 -13.21
CA LYS A 81 2.90 -8.66 -12.43
C LYS A 81 3.55 -7.32 -12.65
N VAL A 82 2.72 -6.32 -12.84
CA VAL A 82 3.07 -4.91 -12.85
C VAL A 82 2.28 -4.23 -11.74
N GLN A 83 2.98 -3.49 -10.88
CA GLN A 83 2.36 -2.63 -9.87
C GLN A 83 2.85 -1.21 -10.06
N TYR A 84 1.89 -0.31 -10.30
CA TYR A 84 2.11 1.12 -10.29
C TYR A 84 1.48 1.72 -9.05
N ARG A 85 2.15 2.71 -8.46
CA ARG A 85 1.63 3.38 -7.28
C ARG A 85 1.77 4.88 -7.42
N CYS A 86 0.68 5.56 -7.11
CA CYS A 86 0.65 7.01 -6.94
C CYS A 86 0.50 7.32 -5.45
N TYR A 87 1.29 8.27 -4.97
CA TYR A 87 1.24 8.75 -3.59
C TYR A 87 0.67 10.17 -3.57
N GLN A 88 0.17 10.58 -2.41
CA GLN A 88 -0.10 11.98 -2.12
C GLN A 88 0.92 12.43 -1.08
N TYR A 89 1.80 13.37 -1.42
CA TYR A 89 2.58 14.10 -0.41
C TYR A 89 1.84 15.38 -0.02
N ASP A 90 1.63 16.26 -1.01
CA ASP A 90 0.84 17.50 -0.95
C ASP A 90 -0.41 17.40 -1.84
N LYS A 91 -0.26 16.96 -3.10
CA LYS A 91 -1.37 16.76 -4.06
C LYS A 91 -1.46 15.29 -4.44
N PHE A 92 -2.69 14.81 -4.71
CA PHE A 92 -2.87 13.42 -5.11
C PHE A 92 -2.09 13.12 -6.40
N CYS A 93 -1.29 12.05 -6.39
CA CYS A 93 -0.38 11.65 -7.47
C CYS A 93 0.79 12.61 -7.75
N ASP A 94 1.25 13.39 -6.77
CA ASP A 94 2.45 14.23 -6.94
C ASP A 94 3.77 13.45 -6.98
N PHE A 95 3.76 12.23 -6.46
CA PHE A 95 4.80 11.23 -6.69
C PHE A 95 4.16 9.95 -7.20
N SER A 96 4.76 9.35 -8.21
CA SER A 96 4.33 8.05 -8.70
C SER A 96 5.52 7.22 -9.17
N THR A 97 5.40 5.90 -9.03
CA THR A 97 6.50 5.00 -9.32
C THR A 97 6.00 3.62 -9.71
N LEU A 98 6.80 2.97 -10.56
CA LEU A 98 6.71 1.55 -10.83
C LEU A 98 7.32 0.80 -9.64
N VAL A 99 6.48 0.15 -8.84
CA VAL A 99 6.91 -0.56 -7.64
C VAL A 99 7.52 -1.92 -7.99
N GLN A 100 6.94 -2.59 -8.98
CA GLN A 100 7.42 -3.87 -9.49
C GLN A 100 6.94 -4.08 -10.92
N ALA A 101 7.78 -4.70 -11.72
CA ALA A 101 7.44 -5.26 -13.01
C ALA A 101 8.29 -6.51 -13.21
N TYR A 102 7.65 -7.67 -13.31
CA TYR A 102 8.34 -8.92 -13.62
C TYR A 102 7.43 -9.85 -14.42
N ALA A 103 8.06 -10.79 -15.10
CA ALA A 103 7.43 -11.94 -15.72
C ALA A 103 8.28 -13.18 -15.39
N GLY A 104 7.64 -14.33 -15.33
CA GLY A 104 8.29 -15.57 -14.96
C GLY A 104 7.65 -16.77 -15.66
N TYR A 105 8.38 -17.88 -15.58
CA TYR A 105 8.00 -19.15 -16.16
C TYR A 105 8.05 -20.25 -15.10
N ARG A 106 7.02 -21.11 -15.06
CA ARG A 106 6.92 -22.26 -14.16
C ARG A 106 7.54 -23.47 -14.83
N LEU A 107 8.58 -24.01 -14.24
CA LEU A 107 9.24 -25.22 -14.71
C LEU A 107 8.43 -26.46 -14.32
N ASN A 108 7.77 -26.40 -13.17
CA ASN A 108 6.84 -27.40 -12.65
C ASN A 108 5.91 -26.72 -11.60
N ALA A 109 5.14 -27.52 -10.86
CA ALA A 109 4.20 -27.01 -9.87
C ALA A 109 4.84 -26.23 -8.70
N ASN A 110 6.12 -26.47 -8.42
CA ASN A 110 6.83 -25.93 -7.26
C ASN A 110 7.99 -24.98 -7.63
N ASP A 111 8.53 -25.10 -8.85
CA ASP A 111 9.71 -24.35 -9.29
C ASP A 111 9.39 -23.37 -10.42
N ASN A 112 9.95 -22.17 -10.32
CA ASN A 112 9.82 -21.14 -11.34
C ASN A 112 11.10 -20.30 -11.51
N ILE A 113 11.19 -19.63 -12.65
CA ILE A 113 12.20 -18.60 -12.95
C ILE A 113 11.48 -17.25 -13.04
N THR A 114 12.11 -16.17 -12.56
CA THR A 114 11.59 -14.79 -12.59
C THR A 114 12.71 -13.82 -12.89
#